data_AF-A2D916-F1
#
_entry.id   AF-A2D916-F1
#
_cell.length_a   1.000
_cell.length_b   1.000
_cell.length_c   1.000
_cell.angle_alpha   90.00
_cell.angle_beta   90.00
_cell.angle_gamma   90.00
#
_symmetry.space_group_name_H-M   'P 1'
#
loop_
_entity.id
_entity.type
_entity.pdbx_description
1 polymer ?
#
loop_
_entity_poly.entity_id
_entity_poly.type
_entity_poly.pdbx_seq_one_letter_code
_entity_poly.pdbx_strand_id
1 'polypeptide(L)'
;MSSSPNYVTILNLSRRDDAMERDKISFLRNDLFFDYSFLLELDLSNNNLHFLPLSISQCFLLERINISHNPIMIPPIVLFSLPEIRKHPENLRFGNNQKCTQKMVKQILSESSQLNQIVLNLTEPDGKITCISISPEITLHELFILTHPELSTIKDYIFIVRTVSEKYKLYLIPDLTPIAPYFYPDAKWSFELKYIPPTITPQILPLVKSYIIQQQEMHKEDMFLAQALRLLPNDNTPQEELQQLSKKLFESELLSSRHFNVYLDNGKKLDVGVTNDCVSVKSANSNNYTLFKQTSISFDCVNSIFLLVCGDLALKLNKESAASLLPLFAISIEKSQPRSKKEDPISELIAAADDATESITRETKMMNVREDQIDKLLQRLKEFTSSKIMFTANDQV
;
A
#
# COMPACT_ATOMS: atom_id res chain seq x y z
N MET A 1 -27.02 1.81 4.48
CA MET A 1 -25.79 2.52 4.87
C MET A 1 -24.94 2.68 3.62
N SER A 2 -24.87 3.91 3.10
CA SER A 2 -24.32 4.26 1.79
C SER A 2 -22.90 4.84 1.90
N SER A 3 -22.01 4.13 2.59
CA SER A 3 -20.57 4.42 2.49
C SER A 3 -20.03 3.71 1.26
N SER A 4 -19.40 4.46 0.34
CA SER A 4 -18.66 3.86 -0.77
C SER A 4 -17.65 2.82 -0.21
N PRO A 5 -17.62 1.58 -0.74
CA PRO A 5 -16.80 0.49 -0.22
C PRO A 5 -15.30 0.84 -0.10
N ASN A 6 -14.83 1.79 -0.91
CA ASN A 6 -13.45 2.29 -0.98
C ASN A 6 -12.88 2.87 0.33
N TYR A 7 -13.62 2.91 1.43
CA TYR A 7 -13.18 3.53 2.69
C TYR A 7 -13.47 2.68 3.92
N VAL A 8 -13.86 1.43 3.72
CA VAL A 8 -14.12 0.49 4.81
C VAL A 8 -12.80 -0.08 5.30
N THR A 9 -12.44 0.22 6.54
CA THR A 9 -11.24 -0.30 7.19
C THR A 9 -11.51 -1.55 8.01
N ILE A 10 -12.74 -1.72 8.48
CA ILE A 10 -13.21 -2.92 9.16
C ILE A 10 -14.45 -3.41 8.42
N LEU A 11 -14.37 -4.60 7.82
CA LEU A 11 -15.49 -5.25 7.16
C LEU A 11 -15.88 -6.48 7.98
N ASN A 12 -17.01 -6.38 8.68
CA ASN A 12 -17.60 -7.49 9.40
C ASN A 12 -18.81 -8.03 8.62
N LEU A 13 -18.65 -9.22 8.05
CA LEU A 13 -19.68 -10.02 7.41
C LEU A 13 -19.92 -11.33 8.18
N SER A 14 -19.50 -11.39 9.45
CA SER A 14 -19.75 -12.56 10.29
C SER A 14 -21.24 -12.69 10.60
N ARG A 15 -21.68 -13.94 10.73
CA ARG A 15 -23.04 -14.23 11.18
C ARG A 15 -23.01 -14.63 12.64
N ARG A 16 -24.16 -14.50 13.30
CA ARG A 16 -24.33 -15.04 14.65
C ARG A 16 -24.26 -16.56 14.59
N ASP A 17 -23.77 -17.18 15.66
CA ASP A 17 -23.65 -18.64 15.77
C ASP A 17 -25.00 -19.35 15.61
N ASP A 18 -26.10 -18.69 15.98
CA ASP A 18 -27.47 -19.16 15.88
C ASP A 18 -28.16 -18.85 14.54
N ALA A 19 -27.46 -18.21 13.60
CA ALA A 19 -28.02 -17.91 12.28
C ALA A 19 -28.36 -19.22 11.54
N MET A 20 -29.54 -19.24 10.92
CA MET A 20 -29.94 -20.39 10.09
C MET A 20 -28.97 -20.57 8.92
N GLU A 21 -28.70 -21.82 8.51
CA GLU A 21 -27.78 -22.12 7.40
C GLU A 21 -28.11 -21.34 6.12
N ARG A 22 -29.39 -21.12 5.82
CA ARG A 22 -29.84 -20.34 4.64
C ARG A 22 -29.44 -18.86 4.67
N ASP A 23 -29.11 -18.32 5.84
CA ASP A 23 -28.74 -16.91 6.05
C ASP A 23 -27.22 -16.71 6.07
N LYS A 24 -26.45 -17.82 6.11
CA LYS A 24 -24.99 -17.81 6.04
C LYS A 24 -24.51 -17.53 4.62
N ILE A 25 -23.41 -16.80 4.51
CA ILE A 25 -22.79 -16.51 3.22
C ILE A 25 -22.03 -17.75 2.77
N SER A 26 -22.43 -18.32 1.64
CA SER A 26 -21.71 -19.43 0.99
C SER A 26 -20.89 -18.99 -0.22
N PHE A 27 -21.15 -17.79 -0.73
CA PHE A 27 -20.54 -17.26 -1.94
C PHE A 27 -20.23 -15.77 -1.79
N LEU A 28 -19.02 -15.38 -2.18
CA LEU A 28 -18.60 -13.99 -2.34
C LEU A 28 -18.22 -13.79 -3.81
N ARG A 29 -18.61 -12.67 -4.41
CA ARG A 29 -18.23 -12.36 -5.80
C ARG A 29 -16.71 -12.24 -5.92
N ASN A 30 -16.15 -12.70 -7.04
CA ASN A 30 -14.70 -12.69 -7.27
C ASN A 30 -14.08 -11.29 -7.26
N ASP A 31 -14.85 -10.24 -7.58
CA ASP A 31 -14.44 -8.84 -7.67
C ASP A 31 -14.70 -8.04 -6.38
N LEU A 32 -15.26 -8.67 -5.35
CA LEU A 32 -15.78 -7.99 -4.16
C LEU A 32 -14.76 -7.04 -3.51
N PHE A 33 -13.51 -7.46 -3.38
CA PHE A 33 -12.50 -6.74 -2.62
C PHE A 33 -11.74 -5.66 -3.40
N PHE A 34 -12.01 -5.50 -4.71
CA PHE A 34 -11.36 -4.44 -5.48
C PHE A 34 -11.68 -3.04 -4.96
N ASP A 35 -12.87 -2.87 -4.41
CA ASP A 35 -13.30 -1.62 -3.81
C ASP A 35 -12.94 -1.53 -2.31
N TYR A 36 -12.12 -2.42 -1.73
CA TYR A 36 -11.78 -2.42 -0.30
C TYR A 36 -10.27 -2.25 -0.07
N SER A 37 -9.65 -1.32 -0.78
CA SER A 37 -8.18 -1.18 -0.82
C SER A 37 -7.54 -0.73 0.50
N PHE A 38 -8.33 -0.23 1.46
CA PHE A 38 -7.88 0.18 2.80
C PHE A 38 -8.38 -0.71 3.93
N LEU A 39 -8.85 -1.90 3.59
CA LEU A 39 -9.32 -2.84 4.58
C LEU A 39 -8.14 -3.26 5.46
N LEU A 40 -8.26 -3.03 6.77
CA LEU A 40 -7.29 -3.42 7.80
C LEU A 40 -7.75 -4.67 8.55
N GLU A 41 -9.06 -4.82 8.75
CA GLU A 41 -9.66 -5.96 9.42
C GLU A 41 -10.84 -6.54 8.61
N LEU A 42 -10.82 -7.86 8.44
CA LEU A 42 -11.88 -8.60 7.75
C LEU A 42 -12.38 -9.73 8.63
N ASP A 43 -13.65 -9.66 9.03
CA ASP A 43 -14.33 -10.75 9.73
C ASP A 43 -15.38 -11.39 8.83
N LEU A 44 -15.11 -12.64 8.42
CA LEU A 44 -16.00 -13.51 7.65
C LEU A 44 -16.42 -14.74 8.46
N SER A 45 -16.24 -14.72 9.78
CA SER A 45 -16.48 -15.91 10.62
C SER A 45 -17.95 -16.35 10.63
N ASN A 46 -18.20 -17.60 11.02
CA ASN A 46 -19.54 -18.18 11.15
C ASN A 46 -20.37 -18.17 9.85
N ASN A 47 -19.70 -18.37 8.72
CA ASN A 47 -20.34 -18.46 7.40
C ASN A 47 -20.20 -19.88 6.84
N ASN A 48 -20.57 -20.08 5.57
CA ASN A 48 -20.43 -21.35 4.87
C ASN A 48 -19.48 -21.22 3.66
N LEU A 49 -18.40 -20.45 3.84
CA LEU A 49 -17.43 -20.18 2.78
C LEU A 49 -16.51 -21.38 2.57
N HIS A 50 -16.37 -21.81 1.33
CA HIS A 50 -15.40 -22.84 0.91
C HIS A 50 -14.14 -22.25 0.27
N PHE A 51 -14.23 -21.00 -0.19
CA PHE A 51 -13.15 -20.28 -0.85
C PHE A 51 -13.28 -18.79 -0.59
N LEU A 52 -12.21 -18.05 -0.86
CA LEU A 52 -12.20 -16.59 -0.83
C LEU A 52 -11.97 -16.04 -2.25
N PRO A 53 -12.59 -14.91 -2.61
CA PRO A 53 -12.32 -14.19 -3.86
C PRO A 53 -10.83 -13.88 -4.05
N LEU A 54 -10.32 -14.03 -5.28
CA LEU A 54 -8.93 -13.68 -5.60
C LEU A 54 -8.65 -12.17 -5.49
N SER A 55 -9.69 -11.33 -5.61
CA SER A 55 -9.57 -9.88 -5.42
C SER A 55 -9.11 -9.47 -4.02
N ILE A 56 -9.15 -10.37 -3.02
CA ILE A 56 -8.63 -10.07 -1.67
C ILE A 56 -7.14 -9.68 -1.70
N SER A 57 -6.38 -10.14 -2.69
CA SER A 57 -5.00 -9.73 -2.93
C SER A 57 -4.82 -8.22 -3.21
N GLN A 58 -5.91 -7.48 -3.45
CA GLN A 58 -5.89 -6.02 -3.60
C GLN A 58 -5.90 -5.30 -2.24
N CYS A 59 -6.30 -5.95 -1.15
CA CYS A 59 -6.35 -5.38 0.19
C CYS A 59 -4.95 -5.38 0.84
N PHE A 60 -3.98 -4.70 0.23
CA PHE A 60 -2.56 -4.77 0.61
C PHE A 60 -2.26 -4.34 2.07
N LEU A 61 -3.18 -3.58 2.67
CA LEU A 61 -3.10 -3.11 4.05
C LEU A 61 -3.79 -4.06 5.07
N LEU A 62 -4.31 -5.20 4.64
CA LEU A 62 -5.10 -6.09 5.49
C LEU A 62 -4.23 -6.79 6.54
N GLU A 63 -4.44 -6.44 7.81
CA GLU A 63 -3.63 -6.89 8.94
C GLU A 63 -4.26 -8.06 9.69
N ARG A 64 -5.60 -8.10 9.75
CA ARG A 64 -6.34 -9.09 10.54
C ARG A 64 -7.45 -9.73 9.75
N ILE A 65 -7.51 -11.05 9.79
CA ILE A 65 -8.50 -11.81 9.04
C ILE A 65 -9.06 -12.90 9.93
N ASN A 66 -10.39 -12.95 10.01
CA ASN A 66 -11.10 -14.03 10.68
C ASN A 66 -12.01 -14.75 9.70
N ILE A 67 -11.62 -15.97 9.32
CA ILE A 67 -12.42 -16.90 8.52
C ILE A 67 -12.80 -18.15 9.33
N SER A 68 -12.73 -18.08 10.66
CA SER A 68 -13.10 -19.20 11.53
C SER A 68 -14.58 -19.58 11.37
N HIS A 69 -14.92 -20.80 11.78
CA HIS A 69 -16.27 -21.33 11.70
C HIS A 69 -16.85 -21.28 10.28
N ASN A 70 -15.99 -21.55 9.30
CA ASN A 70 -16.32 -21.84 7.91
C ASN A 70 -15.76 -23.24 7.56
N PRO A 71 -16.23 -23.88 6.47
CA PRO A 71 -15.64 -25.11 5.93
C PRO A 71 -14.14 -25.03 5.54
N ILE A 72 -13.54 -23.83 5.54
CA ILE A 72 -12.12 -23.62 5.24
C ILE A 72 -11.25 -24.08 6.42
N MET A 73 -10.71 -25.30 6.29
CA MET A 73 -9.84 -25.93 7.29
C MET A 73 -8.36 -25.57 7.12
N ILE A 74 -7.95 -25.11 5.94
CA ILE A 74 -6.58 -24.67 5.64
C ILE A 74 -6.67 -23.26 5.05
N PRO A 75 -5.87 -22.29 5.52
CA PRO A 75 -5.82 -20.96 4.93
C PRO A 75 -5.63 -20.99 3.40
N PRO A 76 -6.48 -20.31 2.62
CA PRO A 76 -6.32 -20.20 1.17
C PRO A 76 -5.02 -19.49 0.82
N ILE A 77 -4.29 -19.99 -0.19
CA ILE A 77 -2.97 -19.46 -0.58
C ILE A 77 -3.00 -17.96 -0.94
N VAL A 78 -4.10 -17.46 -1.50
CA VAL A 78 -4.26 -16.04 -1.85
C VAL A 78 -4.11 -15.11 -0.65
N LEU A 79 -4.40 -15.56 0.58
CA LEU A 79 -4.20 -14.74 1.78
C LEU A 79 -2.74 -14.40 2.03
N PHE A 80 -1.80 -15.19 1.47
CA PHE A 80 -0.37 -14.95 1.58
C PHE A 80 0.16 -14.02 0.48
N SER A 81 -0.71 -13.45 -0.37
CA SER A 81 -0.38 -12.25 -1.14
C SER A 81 -0.28 -11.00 -0.25
N LEU A 82 -0.88 -11.04 0.94
CA LEU A 82 -0.99 -9.91 1.87
C LEU A 82 0.28 -9.81 2.73
N PRO A 83 1.04 -8.70 2.67
CA PRO A 83 2.31 -8.56 3.38
C PRO A 83 2.17 -8.70 4.90
N GLU A 84 1.18 -8.05 5.50
CA GLU A 84 0.99 -8.06 6.95
C GLU A 84 0.58 -9.43 7.48
N ILE A 85 -0.20 -10.20 6.72
CA ILE A 85 -0.53 -11.60 7.07
C ILE A 85 0.69 -12.52 6.96
N ARG A 86 1.57 -12.31 5.96
CA ARG A 86 2.84 -13.07 5.88
C ARG A 86 3.78 -12.75 7.05
N LYS A 87 3.85 -11.47 7.44
CA LYS A 87 4.68 -10.98 8.53
C LYS A 87 4.16 -11.42 9.91
N HIS A 88 2.84 -11.38 10.09
CA HIS A 88 2.12 -11.70 11.32
C HIS A 88 1.02 -12.76 11.11
N PRO A 89 1.36 -14.03 10.79
CA PRO A 89 0.36 -15.07 10.50
C PRO A 89 -0.61 -15.32 11.65
N GLU A 90 -0.22 -15.03 12.89
CA GLU A 90 -1.08 -15.16 14.07
C GLU A 90 -2.33 -14.27 14.05
N ASN A 91 -2.36 -13.26 13.18
CA ASN A 91 -3.52 -12.40 12.94
C ASN A 91 -4.58 -13.03 12.02
N LEU A 92 -4.28 -14.17 11.40
CA LEU A 92 -5.23 -14.96 10.63
C LEU A 92 -5.84 -16.06 11.51
N ARG A 93 -7.16 -16.00 11.70
CA ARG A 93 -7.97 -17.03 12.36
C ARG A 93 -8.75 -17.85 11.33
N PHE A 94 -8.74 -19.18 11.44
CA PHE A 94 -9.43 -20.10 10.51
C PHE A 94 -9.92 -21.38 11.20
N GLY A 95 -10.74 -22.19 10.50
CA GLY A 95 -11.30 -23.44 11.03
C GLY A 95 -11.98 -23.21 12.38
N ASN A 96 -11.65 -24.02 13.39
CA ASN A 96 -12.19 -23.87 14.75
C ASN A 96 -11.41 -22.81 15.56
N ASN A 97 -11.41 -21.57 15.08
CA ASN A 97 -10.76 -20.41 15.70
C ASN A 97 -9.24 -20.60 15.92
N GLN A 98 -8.60 -21.38 15.05
CA GLN A 98 -7.16 -21.64 15.07
C GLN A 98 -6.39 -20.45 14.54
N LYS A 99 -5.22 -20.16 15.10
CA LYS A 99 -4.30 -19.13 14.57
C LYS A 99 -3.37 -19.74 13.54
N CYS A 100 -3.14 -19.04 12.43
CA CYS A 100 -2.12 -19.44 11.47
C CYS A 100 -0.72 -19.27 12.07
N THR A 101 0.20 -20.14 11.67
CA THR A 101 1.58 -20.15 12.17
C THR A 101 2.56 -19.96 11.02
N GLN A 102 3.76 -19.44 11.31
CA GLN A 102 4.81 -19.31 10.30
C GLN A 102 5.18 -20.65 9.64
N LYS A 103 5.07 -21.77 10.36
CA LYS A 103 5.28 -23.11 9.78
C LYS A 103 4.22 -23.45 8.73
N MET A 104 2.95 -23.14 9.02
CA MET A 104 1.85 -23.34 8.06
C MET A 104 2.01 -22.46 6.82
N VAL A 105 2.39 -21.19 6.98
CA VAL A 105 2.64 -20.29 5.83
C VAL A 105 3.70 -20.89 4.92
N LYS A 106 4.85 -21.30 5.47
CA LYS A 106 5.93 -21.93 4.70
C LYS A 106 5.48 -23.21 4.00
N GLN A 107 4.70 -24.04 4.70
CA GLN A 107 4.15 -25.27 4.12
C GLN A 107 3.23 -24.97 2.94
N ILE A 108 2.22 -24.10 3.12
CA ILE A 108 1.25 -23.76 2.07
C ILE A 108 1.95 -23.12 0.86
N LEU A 109 2.91 -22.22 1.09
CA LEU A 109 3.70 -21.63 0.01
C LEU A 109 4.59 -22.67 -0.70
N SER A 110 5.17 -23.64 0.01
CA SER A 110 5.96 -24.71 -0.63
C SER A 110 5.10 -25.69 -1.45
N GLU A 111 3.87 -25.94 -0.99
CA GLU A 111 2.87 -26.76 -1.66
C GLU A 111 2.29 -26.07 -2.90
N SER A 112 2.57 -24.77 -3.12
CA SER A 112 2.14 -24.09 -4.34
C SER A 112 2.68 -24.76 -5.60
N SER A 113 3.82 -25.44 -5.52
CA SER A 113 4.42 -26.24 -6.59
C SER A 113 3.53 -27.38 -7.09
N GLN A 114 2.52 -27.78 -6.33
CA GLN A 114 1.53 -28.80 -6.71
C GLN A 114 0.36 -28.22 -7.51
N LEU A 115 0.25 -26.89 -7.60
CA LEU A 115 -0.78 -26.24 -8.40
C LEU A 115 -0.47 -26.39 -9.90
N ASN A 116 -1.49 -26.22 -10.73
CA ASN A 116 -1.31 -26.19 -12.17
C ASN A 116 -0.43 -25.01 -12.59
N GLN A 117 0.23 -25.14 -13.74
CA GLN A 117 0.97 -24.04 -14.35
C GLN A 117 0.08 -22.81 -14.51
N ILE A 118 0.71 -21.66 -14.28
CA ILE A 118 0.07 -20.36 -14.39
C ILE A 118 0.41 -19.77 -15.74
N VAL A 119 -0.63 -19.31 -16.45
CA VAL A 119 -0.47 -18.59 -17.72
C VAL A 119 -0.62 -17.10 -17.44
N LEU A 120 0.41 -16.31 -17.74
CA LEU A 120 0.42 -14.86 -17.57
C LEU A 120 0.38 -14.16 -18.93
N ASN A 121 -0.47 -13.14 -19.04
CA ASN A 121 -0.45 -12.18 -20.14
C ASN A 121 0.50 -11.02 -19.78
N LEU A 122 1.77 -11.14 -20.15
CA LEU A 122 2.79 -10.13 -19.89
C LEU A 122 2.76 -9.06 -20.98
N THR A 123 2.66 -7.81 -20.58
CA THR A 123 2.79 -6.63 -21.45
C THR A 123 4.23 -6.15 -21.35
N GLU A 124 4.95 -6.36 -22.44
CA GLU A 124 6.34 -5.98 -22.63
C GLU A 124 6.50 -4.45 -22.57
N PRO A 125 7.71 -3.93 -22.32
CA PRO A 125 7.97 -2.49 -22.30
C PRO A 125 7.62 -1.75 -23.60
N ASP A 126 7.59 -2.44 -24.74
CA ASP A 126 7.17 -1.90 -26.04
C ASP A 126 5.64 -1.92 -26.26
N GLY A 127 4.88 -2.45 -25.29
CA GLY A 127 3.43 -2.59 -25.34
C GLY A 127 2.93 -3.90 -25.95
N LYS A 128 3.83 -4.76 -26.47
CA LYS A 128 3.45 -6.08 -26.98
C LYS A 128 2.98 -6.98 -25.84
N ILE A 129 1.96 -7.79 -26.09
CA ILE A 129 1.52 -8.79 -25.12
C ILE A 129 2.13 -10.15 -25.48
N THR A 130 2.84 -10.75 -24.53
CA THR A 130 3.38 -12.10 -24.58
C THR A 130 2.65 -12.98 -23.57
N CYS A 131 2.46 -14.24 -23.92
CA CYS A 131 1.82 -15.22 -23.05
C CYS A 131 2.89 -16.19 -22.58
N ILE A 132 3.10 -16.28 -21.26
CA ILE A 132 4.11 -17.15 -20.67
C ILE A 132 3.45 -18.16 -19.74
N SER A 133 3.89 -19.41 -19.81
CA SER A 133 3.49 -20.47 -18.86
C SER A 133 4.62 -20.67 -17.85
N ILE A 134 4.30 -20.55 -16.57
CA ILE A 134 5.26 -20.62 -15.48
C ILE A 134 4.79 -21.55 -14.38
N SER A 135 5.74 -22.11 -13.63
CA SER A 135 5.41 -22.88 -12.44
C SER A 135 4.92 -21.94 -11.31
N PRO A 136 3.90 -22.34 -10.54
CA PRO A 136 3.28 -21.52 -9.49
C PRO A 136 4.20 -21.11 -8.33
N GLU A 137 5.26 -21.89 -8.08
CA GLU A 137 6.28 -21.66 -7.07
C GLU A 137 7.34 -20.63 -7.47
N ILE A 138 7.40 -20.23 -8.75
CA ILE A 138 8.34 -19.20 -9.23
C ILE A 138 8.10 -17.92 -8.43
N THR A 139 9.17 -17.40 -7.84
CA THR A 139 9.11 -16.15 -7.06
C THR A 139 8.92 -14.94 -7.96
N LEU A 140 8.44 -13.83 -7.40
CA LEU A 140 8.37 -12.55 -8.12
C LEU A 140 9.76 -12.12 -8.65
N HIS A 141 10.82 -12.36 -7.86
CA HIS A 141 12.19 -12.12 -8.29
C HIS A 141 12.60 -13.00 -9.49
N GLU A 142 12.35 -14.31 -9.42
CA GLU A 142 12.68 -15.23 -10.51
C GLU A 142 11.86 -14.94 -11.76
N LEU A 143 10.56 -14.62 -11.64
CA LEU A 143 9.74 -14.20 -12.76
C LEU A 143 10.38 -13.03 -13.50
N PHE A 144 10.79 -11.99 -12.77
CA PHE A 144 11.46 -10.82 -13.36
C PHE A 144 12.76 -11.20 -14.09
N ILE A 145 13.61 -12.03 -13.48
CA ILE A 145 14.87 -12.47 -14.09
C ILE A 145 14.64 -13.36 -15.31
N LEU A 146 13.61 -14.21 -15.29
CA LEU A 146 13.28 -15.10 -16.40
C LEU A 146 12.73 -14.34 -17.61
N THR A 147 11.94 -13.29 -17.38
CA THR A 147 11.35 -12.48 -18.46
C THR A 147 12.32 -11.42 -18.97
N HIS A 148 13.13 -10.83 -18.09
CA HIS A 148 14.02 -9.71 -18.40
C HIS A 148 15.38 -9.80 -17.67
N PRO A 149 16.22 -10.79 -18.01
CA PRO A 149 17.54 -10.92 -17.39
C PRO A 149 18.43 -9.68 -17.58
N GLU A 150 18.24 -8.94 -18.68
CA GLU A 150 18.92 -7.69 -18.99
C GLU A 150 18.59 -6.55 -18.02
N LEU A 151 17.46 -6.63 -17.30
CA LEU A 151 17.02 -5.64 -16.32
C LEU A 151 17.44 -6.00 -14.88
N SER A 152 18.15 -7.10 -14.68
CA SER A 152 18.53 -7.62 -13.35
C SER A 152 19.28 -6.61 -12.47
N THR A 153 20.06 -5.70 -13.07
CA THR A 153 20.83 -4.66 -12.39
C THR A 153 19.97 -3.55 -11.78
N ILE A 154 18.71 -3.42 -12.23
CA ILE A 154 17.78 -2.37 -11.79
C ILE A 154 16.56 -2.94 -11.06
N LYS A 155 16.60 -4.19 -10.57
CA LYS A 155 15.47 -4.84 -9.90
C LYS A 155 14.83 -4.00 -8.80
N ASP A 156 15.64 -3.25 -8.04
CA ASP A 156 15.18 -2.43 -6.91
C ASP A 156 14.38 -1.21 -7.37
N TYR A 157 14.48 -0.85 -8.66
CA TYR A 157 13.81 0.27 -9.32
C TYR A 157 12.57 -0.17 -10.11
N ILE A 158 12.19 -1.46 -10.06
CA ILE A 158 11.10 -2.02 -10.86
C ILE A 158 9.95 -2.49 -9.97
N PHE A 159 8.74 -2.24 -10.45
CA PHE A 159 7.54 -2.93 -10.03
C PHE A 159 7.15 -4.00 -11.04
N ILE A 160 6.63 -5.11 -10.52
CA ILE A 160 5.75 -6.01 -11.27
C ILE A 160 4.33 -5.52 -11.02
N VAL A 161 3.61 -5.17 -12.08
CA VAL A 161 2.27 -4.59 -11.99
C VAL A 161 1.26 -5.57 -12.53
N ARG A 162 0.33 -6.00 -11.68
CA ARG A 162 -0.84 -6.78 -12.09
C ARG A 162 -2.03 -5.85 -12.29
N THR A 163 -2.56 -5.81 -13.50
CA THR A 163 -3.68 -4.97 -13.93
C THR A 163 -4.87 -5.85 -14.30
N VAL A 164 -5.96 -5.78 -13.53
CA VAL A 164 -7.21 -6.50 -13.85
C VAL A 164 -8.15 -5.63 -14.69
N SER A 165 -8.17 -4.34 -14.43
CA SER A 165 -8.84 -3.32 -15.23
C SER A 165 -8.03 -2.02 -15.17
N GLU A 166 -8.38 -1.02 -15.97
CA GLU A 166 -7.73 0.30 -15.91
C GLU A 166 -7.76 0.93 -14.51
N LYS A 167 -8.75 0.55 -13.68
CA LYS A 167 -8.91 1.03 -12.31
C LYS A 167 -8.10 0.23 -11.28
N TYR A 168 -7.84 -1.05 -11.51
CA TYR A 168 -7.30 -1.96 -10.49
C TYR A 168 -5.91 -2.45 -10.87
N LYS A 169 -4.91 -1.73 -10.34
CA LYS A 169 -3.50 -2.09 -10.41
C LYS A 169 -3.00 -2.53 -9.04
N LEU A 170 -2.22 -3.61 -9.01
CA LEU A 170 -1.47 -4.07 -7.85
C LEU A 170 0.01 -3.96 -8.17
N TYR A 171 0.73 -3.17 -7.38
CA TYR A 171 2.17 -2.95 -7.51
C TYR A 171 2.91 -3.91 -6.58
N LEU A 172 3.76 -4.76 -7.17
CA LEU A 172 4.51 -5.78 -6.46
C LEU A 172 6.00 -5.53 -6.63
N ILE A 173 6.77 -5.77 -5.57
CA ILE A 173 8.23 -5.73 -5.65
C ILE A 173 8.76 -7.12 -6.02
N PRO A 174 9.80 -7.24 -6.86
CA PRO A 174 10.49 -8.51 -7.10
C PRO A 174 11.15 -9.09 -5.83
N ASP A 175 10.36 -9.78 -5.00
CA ASP A 175 10.80 -10.46 -3.77
C ASP A 175 10.81 -12.00 -3.92
N LEU A 176 11.08 -12.71 -2.82
CA LEU A 176 11.13 -14.18 -2.78
C LEU A 176 9.75 -14.83 -2.58
N THR A 177 8.66 -14.08 -2.70
CA THR A 177 7.31 -14.63 -2.59
C THR A 177 6.93 -15.33 -3.90
N PRO A 178 6.37 -16.55 -3.87
CA PRO A 178 5.82 -17.18 -5.06
C PRO A 178 4.79 -16.30 -5.77
N ILE A 179 4.65 -16.49 -7.08
CA ILE A 179 3.66 -15.80 -7.92
C ILE A 179 2.24 -16.29 -7.65
N ALA A 180 2.06 -17.55 -7.23
CA ALA A 180 0.74 -18.17 -7.08
C ALA A 180 -0.25 -17.40 -6.20
N PRO A 181 0.11 -16.88 -5.00
CA PRO A 181 -0.79 -16.04 -4.20
C PRO A 181 -1.33 -14.80 -4.95
N TYR A 182 -0.60 -14.28 -5.92
CA TYR A 182 -0.96 -13.06 -6.67
C TYR A 182 -1.69 -13.36 -7.98
N PHE A 183 -1.85 -14.62 -8.36
CA PHE A 183 -2.52 -14.97 -9.61
C PHE A 183 -3.97 -14.47 -9.62
N TYR A 184 -4.34 -13.86 -10.74
CA TYR A 184 -5.71 -13.46 -11.03
C TYR A 184 -5.98 -13.75 -12.51
N PRO A 185 -7.01 -14.56 -12.85
CA PRO A 185 -7.35 -14.88 -14.23
C PRO A 185 -7.55 -13.62 -15.09
N ASP A 186 -7.07 -13.67 -16.33
CA ASP A 186 -7.19 -12.58 -17.32
C ASP A 186 -6.49 -11.27 -16.96
N ALA A 187 -5.77 -11.21 -15.83
CA ALA A 187 -4.97 -10.04 -15.49
C ALA A 187 -3.81 -9.84 -16.48
N LYS A 188 -3.56 -8.59 -16.83
CA LYS A 188 -2.35 -8.18 -17.55
C LYS A 188 -1.24 -7.94 -16.54
N TRP A 189 -0.07 -8.45 -16.83
CA TRP A 189 1.14 -8.24 -16.04
C TRP A 189 2.05 -7.31 -16.80
N SER A 190 2.77 -6.41 -16.14
CA SER A 190 3.73 -5.52 -16.80
C SER A 190 4.83 -5.13 -15.84
N PHE A 191 5.90 -4.52 -16.36
CA PHE A 191 6.93 -3.91 -15.54
C PHE A 191 6.80 -2.39 -15.61
N GLU A 192 6.87 -1.73 -14.46
CA GLU A 192 6.86 -0.26 -14.37
C GLU A 192 8.06 0.19 -13.52
N LEU A 193 8.65 1.36 -13.83
CA LEU A 193 9.68 1.93 -12.97
C LEU A 193 9.06 2.51 -11.70
N LYS A 194 9.74 2.28 -10.56
CA LYS A 194 9.51 3.02 -9.33
C LYS A 194 9.96 4.46 -9.53
N TYR A 195 11.19 4.66 -9.99
CA TYR A 195 11.83 5.94 -10.32
C TYR A 195 13.00 5.66 -11.29
N ILE A 196 13.60 6.70 -11.88
CA ILE A 196 14.69 6.53 -12.85
C ILE A 196 15.94 5.95 -12.17
N PRO A 197 16.53 4.86 -12.69
CA PRO A 197 17.78 4.31 -12.17
C PRO A 197 18.98 5.23 -12.51
N PRO A 198 20.07 5.17 -11.73
CA PRO A 198 21.25 6.00 -11.97
C PRO A 198 21.96 5.67 -13.29
N THR A 199 21.73 4.47 -13.83
CA THR A 199 22.27 4.01 -15.11
C THR A 199 21.13 3.57 -16.02
N ILE A 200 21.02 4.20 -17.18
CA ILE A 200 20.05 3.85 -18.22
C ILE A 200 20.79 3.09 -19.34
N THR A 201 20.27 1.92 -19.69
CA THR A 201 20.70 1.14 -20.85
C THR A 201 19.64 1.23 -21.95
N PRO A 202 19.98 0.89 -23.21
CA PRO A 202 19.00 0.87 -24.30
C PRO A 202 17.75 0.04 -23.98
N GLN A 203 17.92 -1.08 -23.27
CA GLN A 203 16.83 -2.01 -22.92
C GLN A 203 15.84 -1.40 -21.92
N ILE A 204 16.28 -0.43 -21.09
CA ILE A 204 15.41 0.23 -20.10
C ILE A 204 14.66 1.42 -20.75
N LEU A 205 15.09 1.93 -21.90
CA LEU A 205 14.51 3.14 -22.51
C LEU A 205 12.98 3.12 -22.67
N PRO A 206 12.32 2.02 -23.08
CA PRO A 206 10.87 2.01 -23.17
C PRO A 206 10.18 2.20 -21.80
N LEU A 207 10.78 1.65 -20.74
CA LEU A 207 10.32 1.85 -19.36
C LEU A 207 10.57 3.29 -18.89
N VAL A 208 11.75 3.87 -19.20
CA VAL A 208 12.03 5.29 -18.91
C VAL A 208 11.02 6.20 -19.59
N LYS A 209 10.74 5.96 -20.87
CA LYS A 209 9.75 6.71 -21.64
C LYS A 209 8.37 6.64 -21.00
N SER A 210 7.92 5.43 -20.67
CA SER A 210 6.64 5.21 -20.00
C SER A 210 6.57 5.92 -18.65
N TYR A 211 7.65 5.88 -17.87
CA TYR A 211 7.73 6.57 -16.59
C TYR A 211 7.67 8.09 -16.73
N ILE A 212 8.40 8.68 -17.69
CA ILE A 212 8.36 10.14 -17.93
C ILE A 212 6.95 10.56 -18.37
N ILE A 213 6.27 9.78 -19.22
CA ILE A 213 4.87 10.05 -19.61
C ILE A 213 3.97 10.06 -18.36
N GLN A 214 4.08 9.06 -17.49
CA GLN A 214 3.30 9.00 -16.24
C GLN A 214 3.57 10.22 -15.35
N GLN A 215 4.84 10.62 -15.18
CA GLN A 215 5.18 11.81 -14.39
C GLN A 215 4.65 13.09 -15.04
N GLN A 216 4.71 13.21 -16.37
CA GLN A 216 4.20 14.38 -17.09
C GLN A 216 2.67 14.51 -16.96
N GLU A 217 1.93 13.39 -16.95
CA GLU A 217 0.49 13.41 -16.72
C GLU A 217 0.11 13.98 -15.34
N MET A 218 0.94 13.73 -14.33
CA MET A 218 0.78 14.24 -12.96
C MET A 218 1.28 15.69 -12.80
N HIS A 219 2.31 16.08 -13.57
CA HIS A 219 3.00 17.37 -13.49
C HIS A 219 3.00 18.08 -14.85
N LYS A 220 1.81 18.34 -15.40
CA LYS A 220 1.63 18.88 -16.77
C LYS A 220 2.33 20.20 -17.05
N GLU A 221 2.53 21.01 -16.01
CA GLU A 221 3.16 22.34 -16.09
C GLU A 221 4.70 22.27 -16.09
N ASP A 222 5.30 21.10 -15.85
CA ASP A 222 6.76 20.98 -15.79
C ASP A 222 7.38 20.95 -17.19
N MET A 223 8.11 22.01 -17.54
CA MET A 223 8.75 22.13 -18.85
C MET A 223 9.87 21.11 -19.06
N PHE A 224 10.55 20.68 -17.99
CA PHE A 224 11.66 19.73 -18.11
C PHE A 224 11.13 18.35 -18.49
N LEU A 225 10.02 17.87 -17.92
CA LEU A 225 9.38 16.62 -18.31
C LEU A 225 8.96 16.62 -19.79
N ALA A 226 8.38 17.74 -20.26
CA ALA A 226 8.03 17.91 -21.67
C ALA A 226 9.26 17.88 -22.60
N GLN A 227 10.39 18.43 -22.14
CA GLN A 227 11.65 18.39 -22.86
C GLN A 227 12.30 16.99 -22.80
N ALA A 228 12.24 16.31 -21.65
CA ALA A 228 12.86 15.03 -21.41
C ALA A 228 12.40 13.96 -22.42
N LEU A 229 11.11 13.94 -22.76
CA LEU A 229 10.59 13.04 -23.79
C LEU A 229 11.18 13.29 -25.18
N ARG A 230 11.52 14.54 -25.50
CA ARG A 230 12.17 14.90 -26.78
C ARG A 230 13.66 14.58 -26.78
N LEU A 231 14.26 14.52 -25.59
CA LEU A 231 15.66 14.15 -25.39
C LEU A 231 15.86 12.64 -25.39
N LEU A 232 14.78 11.85 -25.28
CA LEU A 232 14.91 10.39 -25.27
C LEU A 232 15.43 9.89 -26.62
N PRO A 233 16.54 9.15 -26.60
CA PRO A 233 17.17 8.65 -27.81
C PRO A 233 16.38 7.53 -28.46
N ASN A 234 16.69 7.29 -29.74
CA ASN A 234 16.27 6.07 -30.43
C ASN A 234 17.19 4.90 -30.05
N ASP A 235 16.78 3.67 -30.38
CA ASP A 235 17.46 2.43 -30.00
C ASP A 235 18.95 2.33 -30.40
N ASN A 236 19.43 3.19 -31.31
CA ASN A 236 20.80 3.21 -31.83
C ASN A 236 21.72 4.26 -31.18
N THR A 237 21.32 4.89 -30.07
CA THR A 237 22.10 5.97 -29.48
C THR A 237 23.38 5.48 -28.80
N PRO A 238 24.53 6.18 -29.01
CA PRO A 238 25.79 5.86 -28.35
C PRO A 238 25.68 5.81 -26.82
N GLN A 239 26.43 4.90 -26.19
CA GLN A 239 26.42 4.73 -24.74
C GLN A 239 26.84 6.00 -23.98
N GLU A 240 27.73 6.84 -24.53
CA GLU A 240 28.14 8.11 -23.93
C GLU A 240 26.98 9.12 -23.85
N GLU A 241 26.16 9.20 -24.90
CA GLU A 241 24.97 10.06 -24.91
C GLU A 241 23.93 9.56 -23.89
N LEU A 242 23.77 8.25 -23.76
CA LEU A 242 22.90 7.64 -22.73
C LEU A 242 23.38 7.95 -21.31
N GLN A 243 24.68 7.95 -21.06
CA GLN A 243 25.23 8.33 -19.76
C GLN A 243 24.98 9.80 -19.43
N GLN A 244 25.17 10.69 -20.40
CA GLN A 244 24.88 12.12 -20.22
C GLN A 244 23.39 12.37 -19.97
N LEU A 245 22.53 11.67 -20.71
CA LEU A 245 21.09 11.72 -20.50
C LEU A 245 20.70 11.17 -19.14
N SER A 246 21.24 10.01 -18.75
CA SER A 246 21.00 9.39 -17.44
C SER A 246 21.32 10.36 -16.32
N LYS A 247 22.46 11.05 -16.39
CA LYS A 247 22.83 12.09 -15.43
C LYS A 247 21.81 13.24 -15.40
N LYS A 248 21.44 13.79 -16.56
CA LYS A 248 20.46 14.89 -16.65
C LYS A 248 19.07 14.49 -16.13
N LEU A 249 18.60 13.28 -16.44
CA LEU A 249 17.31 12.78 -15.97
C LEU A 249 17.35 12.52 -14.46
N PHE A 250 18.45 11.98 -13.94
CA PHE A 250 18.64 11.73 -12.52
C PHE A 250 18.80 13.02 -11.69
N GLU A 251 19.29 14.11 -12.29
CA GLU A 251 19.33 15.44 -11.65
C GLU A 251 17.93 16.05 -11.46
N SER A 252 16.90 15.55 -12.15
CA SER A 252 15.52 15.99 -11.95
C SER A 252 14.88 15.30 -10.75
N GLU A 253 14.37 16.09 -9.80
CA GLU A 253 13.66 15.61 -8.60
C GLU A 253 12.45 14.76 -8.98
N LEU A 254 11.66 15.21 -9.96
CA LEU A 254 10.44 14.55 -10.44
C LEU A 254 10.68 13.20 -11.12
N LEU A 255 11.93 12.94 -11.53
CA LEU A 255 12.29 11.71 -12.22
C LEU A 255 13.12 10.76 -11.37
N SER A 256 13.99 11.30 -10.52
CA SER A 256 14.79 10.52 -9.56
C SER A 256 13.98 10.02 -8.36
N SER A 257 12.76 10.54 -8.18
CA SER A 257 11.82 10.06 -7.18
C SER A 257 10.41 9.88 -7.78
N ARG A 258 9.58 9.04 -7.13
CA ARG A 258 8.17 8.89 -7.48
C ARG A 258 7.34 9.86 -6.68
N HIS A 259 6.68 10.79 -7.36
CA HIS A 259 5.85 11.79 -6.71
C HIS A 259 4.39 11.38 -6.64
N PHE A 260 3.75 11.76 -5.54
CA PHE A 260 2.34 11.59 -5.28
C PHE A 260 1.74 12.92 -4.81
N ASN A 261 0.72 13.39 -5.52
CA ASN A 261 -0.05 14.55 -5.09
C ASN A 261 -1.04 14.12 -4.01
N VAL A 262 -0.80 14.55 -2.78
CA VAL A 262 -1.60 14.18 -1.60
C VAL A 262 -2.31 15.42 -1.07
N TYR A 263 -3.60 15.31 -0.83
CA TYR A 263 -4.40 16.35 -0.21
C TYR A 263 -4.72 15.96 1.23
N LEU A 264 -4.45 16.88 2.14
CA LEU A 264 -4.88 16.78 3.53
C LEU A 264 -6.40 16.97 3.63
N ASP A 265 -6.98 16.59 4.76
CA ASP A 265 -8.41 16.76 5.03
C ASP A 265 -8.88 18.22 4.97
N ASN A 266 -8.00 19.16 5.27
CA ASN A 266 -8.22 20.60 5.15
C ASN A 266 -8.08 21.15 3.71
N GLY A 267 -7.87 20.28 2.72
CA GLY A 267 -7.70 20.63 1.30
C GLY A 267 -6.30 21.09 0.91
N LYS A 268 -5.36 21.21 1.86
CA LYS A 268 -3.98 21.58 1.56
C LYS A 268 -3.30 20.48 0.75
N LYS A 269 -2.67 20.87 -0.35
CA LYS A 269 -1.90 19.97 -1.22
C LYS A 269 -0.46 19.82 -0.70
N LEU A 270 -0.05 18.56 -0.62
CA LEU A 270 1.30 18.08 -0.38
C LEU A 270 1.78 17.32 -1.62
N ASP A 271 3.08 17.38 -1.83
CA ASP A 271 3.81 16.53 -2.75
C ASP A 271 4.65 15.56 -1.92
N VAL A 272 4.44 14.26 -2.15
CA VAL A 272 5.16 13.20 -1.45
C VAL A 272 6.04 12.50 -2.47
N GLY A 273 7.35 12.76 -2.40
CA GLY A 273 8.36 12.13 -3.25
C GLY A 273 8.96 10.90 -2.58
N VAL A 274 9.21 9.85 -3.35
CA VAL A 274 9.70 8.56 -2.83
C VAL A 274 10.91 8.10 -3.63
N THR A 275 12.02 7.89 -2.94
CA THR A 275 13.23 7.30 -3.50
C THR A 275 13.49 5.94 -2.87
N ASN A 276 14.64 5.33 -3.19
CA ASN A 276 15.05 4.08 -2.54
C ASN A 276 15.29 4.23 -1.02
N ASP A 277 15.68 5.42 -0.57
CA ASP A 277 16.22 5.59 0.78
C ASP A 277 15.40 6.55 1.65
N CYS A 278 14.67 7.47 1.02
CA CYS A 278 13.92 8.49 1.71
C CYS A 278 12.54 8.74 1.09
N VAL A 279 11.67 9.28 1.92
CA VAL A 279 10.40 9.89 1.52
C VAL A 279 10.50 11.38 1.82
N SER A 280 10.31 12.22 0.81
CA SER A 280 10.20 13.66 0.94
C SER A 280 8.73 14.04 1.06
N VAL A 281 8.43 14.98 1.96
CA VAL A 281 7.11 15.61 2.04
C VAL A 281 7.28 17.11 1.92
N LYS A 282 6.63 17.68 0.91
CA LYS A 282 6.70 19.10 0.55
C LYS A 282 5.31 19.69 0.45
N SER A 283 5.11 20.93 0.91
CA SER A 283 3.84 21.63 0.64
C SER A 283 3.89 22.28 -0.73
N ALA A 284 2.77 22.28 -1.47
CA ALA A 284 2.70 22.85 -2.82
C ALA A 284 3.16 24.33 -2.91
N ASN A 285 3.03 25.09 -1.83
CA ASN A 285 3.39 26.52 -1.79
C ASN A 285 4.75 26.78 -1.11
N SER A 286 5.49 25.75 -0.72
CA SER A 286 6.77 25.89 -0.01
C SER A 286 7.91 25.28 -0.82
N ASN A 287 9.06 25.96 -0.80
CA ASN A 287 10.30 25.39 -1.31
C ASN A 287 10.96 24.43 -0.31
N ASN A 288 10.52 24.44 0.95
CA ASN A 288 11.05 23.57 1.98
C ASN A 288 10.35 22.20 1.93
N TYR A 289 11.15 21.14 2.06
CA TYR A 289 10.67 19.77 2.20
C TYR A 289 11.28 19.13 3.43
N THR A 290 10.58 18.15 3.99
CA THR A 290 11.08 17.33 5.10
C THR A 290 11.41 15.95 4.58
N LEU A 291 12.56 15.40 4.98
CA LEU A 291 13.00 14.06 4.62
C LEU A 291 12.76 13.08 5.76
N PHE A 292 12.18 11.93 5.41
CA PHE A 292 11.95 10.82 6.32
C PHE A 292 12.67 9.59 5.78
N LYS A 293 13.10 8.71 6.70
CA LYS A 293 13.55 7.38 6.29
C LYS A 293 12.35 6.59 5.80
N GLN A 294 12.51 5.78 4.76
CA GLN A 294 11.42 4.94 4.26
C GLN A 294 10.81 4.05 5.35
N THR A 295 11.62 3.53 6.27
CA THR A 295 11.16 2.71 7.42
C THR A 295 10.38 3.49 8.48
N SER A 296 10.43 4.82 8.43
CA SER A 296 9.66 5.70 9.30
C SER A 296 8.32 6.11 8.69
N ILE A 297 8.02 5.65 7.45
CA ILE A 297 6.73 5.87 6.82
C ILE A 297 5.82 4.68 7.08
N SER A 298 4.60 4.96 7.57
CA SER A 298 3.53 3.97 7.64
C SER A 298 2.18 4.59 7.29
N PHE A 299 1.25 3.75 6.85
CA PHE A 299 -0.15 4.12 6.75
C PHE A 299 -0.87 3.61 7.99
N ASP A 300 -1.76 4.42 8.53
CA ASP A 300 -2.67 3.98 9.59
C ASP A 300 -4.08 4.48 9.27
N CYS A 301 -5.09 3.78 9.79
CA CYS A 301 -6.45 4.25 9.75
C CYS A 301 -7.17 4.07 11.08
N VAL A 302 -7.40 5.20 11.76
CA VAL A 302 -8.09 5.24 13.04
C VAL A 302 -9.46 5.86 12.84
N ASN A 303 -10.54 5.13 13.16
CA ASN A 303 -11.92 5.64 13.04
C ASN A 303 -12.26 6.22 11.65
N SER A 304 -11.83 5.54 10.58
CA SER A 304 -11.98 6.00 9.19
C SER A 304 -11.23 7.30 8.84
N ILE A 305 -10.29 7.72 9.70
CA ILE A 305 -9.34 8.78 9.43
C ILE A 305 -8.07 8.15 8.87
N PHE A 306 -7.71 8.50 7.64
CA PHE A 306 -6.49 8.01 7.01
C PHE A 306 -5.30 8.86 7.43
N LEU A 307 -4.27 8.22 7.95
CA LEU A 307 -3.07 8.86 8.46
C LEU A 307 -1.86 8.36 7.66
N LEU A 308 -1.12 9.30 7.06
CA LEU A 308 0.25 9.05 6.63
C LEU A 308 1.17 9.42 7.77
N VAL A 309 1.74 8.42 8.42
CA VAL A 309 2.69 8.59 9.52
C VAL A 309 4.09 8.72 8.94
N CYS A 310 4.78 9.81 9.25
CA CYS A 310 6.12 10.14 8.80
C CYS A 310 7.02 10.42 10.02
N GLY A 311 7.73 9.42 10.52
CA GLY A 311 8.47 9.53 11.78
C GLY A 311 7.52 9.79 12.94
N ASP A 312 7.69 10.93 13.61
CA ASP A 312 6.84 11.35 14.74
C ASP A 312 5.64 12.22 14.29
N LEU A 313 5.45 12.40 12.97
CA LEU A 313 4.36 13.19 12.41
C LEU A 313 3.26 12.27 11.87
N ALA A 314 2.00 12.67 12.05
CA ALA A 314 0.86 12.00 11.43
C ALA A 314 0.07 13.02 10.59
N LEU A 315 0.01 12.77 9.27
CA LEU A 315 -0.67 13.63 8.31
C LEU A 315 -2.05 13.06 8.02
N LYS A 316 -3.09 13.83 8.34
CA LYS A 316 -4.46 13.44 8.08
C LYS A 316 -4.81 13.65 6.61
N LEU A 317 -4.96 12.54 5.90
CA LEU A 317 -5.24 12.52 4.48
C LEU A 317 -6.73 12.65 4.19
N ASN A 318 -7.04 13.30 3.07
CA ASN A 318 -8.34 13.11 2.47
C ASN A 318 -8.44 11.72 1.83
N LYS A 319 -9.69 11.33 1.57
CA LYS A 319 -10.05 9.99 1.10
C LYS A 319 -9.45 9.62 -0.26
N GLU A 320 -9.46 10.55 -1.21
CA GLU A 320 -8.96 10.31 -2.57
C GLU A 320 -7.43 10.15 -2.58
N SER A 321 -6.74 10.94 -1.75
CA SER A 321 -5.28 10.94 -1.68
C SER A 321 -4.74 9.67 -1.04
N ALA A 322 -5.44 9.13 -0.04
CA ALA A 322 -5.08 7.84 0.52
C ALA A 322 -5.00 6.76 -0.57
N ALA A 323 -5.88 6.81 -1.59
CA ALA A 323 -5.94 5.75 -2.61
C ALA A 323 -4.78 5.89 -3.59
N SER A 324 -4.41 7.12 -3.92
CA SER A 324 -3.25 7.43 -4.74
C SER A 324 -1.92 6.99 -4.10
N LEU A 325 -1.88 6.82 -2.78
CA LEU A 325 -0.70 6.40 -2.02
C LEU A 325 -0.55 4.88 -1.86
N LEU A 326 -1.48 4.06 -2.31
CA LEU A 326 -1.30 2.60 -2.24
C LEU A 326 0.00 2.11 -2.89
N PRO A 327 0.44 2.64 -4.06
CA PRO A 327 1.75 2.29 -4.62
C PRO A 327 2.93 2.71 -3.72
N LEU A 328 2.82 3.81 -2.96
CA LEU A 328 3.85 4.22 -1.98
C LEU A 328 4.03 3.14 -0.90
N PHE A 329 2.96 2.51 -0.44
CA PHE A 329 3.06 1.47 0.61
C PHE A 329 3.63 0.17 0.07
N ALA A 330 3.36 -0.17 -1.19
CA ALA A 330 4.09 -1.24 -1.87
C ALA A 330 5.60 -0.99 -1.85
N ILE A 331 6.05 0.25 -2.03
CA ILE A 331 7.48 0.64 -1.94
C ILE A 331 7.99 0.55 -0.51
N SER A 332 7.26 1.08 0.47
CA SER A 332 7.79 1.40 1.81
C SER A 332 7.84 0.22 2.78
N ILE A 333 6.97 -0.79 2.60
CA ILE A 333 6.81 -1.89 3.57
C ILE A 333 8.05 -2.82 3.63
N GLU A 334 8.86 -2.85 2.58
CA GLU A 334 9.94 -3.84 2.37
C GLU A 334 11.06 -3.81 3.43
N LYS A 335 11.30 -2.66 4.09
CA LYS A 335 12.44 -2.51 5.02
C LYS A 335 12.08 -2.58 6.51
N SER A 336 10.82 -2.85 6.86
CA SER A 336 10.43 -2.93 8.26
C SER A 336 10.91 -4.25 8.89
N GLN A 337 12.13 -4.25 9.43
CA GLN A 337 12.50 -5.21 10.48
C GLN A 337 11.40 -5.23 11.55
N PRO A 338 11.09 -6.40 12.14
CA PRO A 338 10.06 -6.48 13.17
C PRO A 338 10.36 -5.43 14.23
N ARG A 339 9.45 -4.45 14.40
CA ARG A 339 9.51 -3.51 15.52
C ARG A 339 9.62 -4.39 16.76
N SER A 340 10.77 -4.35 17.46
CA SER A 340 10.84 -4.87 18.82
C SER A 340 9.66 -4.26 19.55
N LYS A 341 8.91 -5.05 20.32
CA LYS A 341 7.74 -4.64 21.14
C LYS A 341 8.11 -3.53 22.14
N LYS A 342 8.52 -2.37 21.65
CA LYS A 342 8.38 -1.10 22.34
C LYS A 342 7.00 -0.61 21.97
N GLU A 343 6.29 -0.21 23.00
CA GLU A 343 4.91 0.23 22.97
C GLU A 343 4.68 1.12 21.75
N ASP A 344 3.64 0.77 21.01
CA ASP A 344 3.25 1.46 19.79
C ASP A 344 2.98 2.93 20.15
N PRO A 345 3.77 3.89 19.62
CA PRO A 345 3.66 5.30 19.99
C PRO A 345 2.25 5.86 19.78
N ILE A 346 1.51 5.27 18.84
CA ILE A 346 0.11 5.60 18.55
C ILE A 346 -0.81 5.03 19.62
N SER A 347 -0.57 3.81 20.10
CA SER A 347 -1.28 3.25 21.26
C SER A 347 -1.05 4.06 22.54
N GLU A 348 0.14 4.62 22.77
CA GLU A 348 0.38 5.58 23.87
C GLU A 348 -0.36 6.91 23.65
N LEU A 349 -0.43 7.40 22.41
CA LEU A 349 -1.16 8.62 22.05
C LEU A 349 -2.67 8.45 22.23
N ILE A 350 -3.22 7.31 21.81
CA ILE A 350 -4.63 6.94 21.98
C ILE A 350 -4.92 6.72 23.47
N ALA A 351 -4.10 5.96 24.19
CA ALA A 351 -4.26 5.75 25.63
C ALA A 351 -4.18 7.05 26.42
N ALA A 352 -3.27 7.97 26.06
CA ALA A 352 -3.19 9.29 26.69
C ALA A 352 -4.40 10.17 26.37
N ALA A 353 -4.97 10.07 25.16
CA ALA A 353 -6.18 10.78 24.79
C ALA A 353 -7.42 10.22 25.52
N ASP A 354 -7.51 8.91 25.65
CA ASP A 354 -8.58 8.22 26.37
C ASP A 354 -8.50 8.49 27.88
N ASP A 355 -7.31 8.45 28.48
CA ASP A 355 -7.08 8.76 29.89
C ASP A 355 -7.37 10.24 30.20
N ALA A 356 -6.98 11.15 29.30
CA ALA A 356 -7.37 12.56 29.41
C ALA A 356 -8.89 12.76 29.32
N THR A 357 -9.57 12.04 28.43
CA THR A 357 -11.02 12.09 28.26
C THR A 357 -11.75 11.51 29.48
N GLU A 358 -11.24 10.42 30.05
CA GLU A 358 -11.82 9.79 31.25
C GLU A 358 -11.59 10.66 32.50
N SER A 359 -10.41 11.27 32.64
CA SER A 359 -10.11 12.23 33.71
C SER A 359 -11.06 13.44 33.66
N ILE A 360 -11.29 14.00 32.46
CA ILE A 360 -12.23 15.11 32.26
C ILE A 360 -13.67 14.69 32.56
N THR A 361 -14.06 13.47 32.17
CA THR A 361 -15.40 12.92 32.45
C THR A 361 -15.63 12.68 33.94
N ARG A 362 -14.58 12.27 34.68
CA ARG A 362 -14.64 12.13 36.15
C ARG A 362 -14.73 13.49 36.84
N GLU A 363 -13.93 14.47 36.42
CA GLU A 363 -13.97 15.82 36.98
C GLU A 363 -15.32 16.52 36.71
N THR A 364 -15.88 16.38 35.51
CA THR A 364 -17.21 16.93 35.17
C THR A 364 -18.37 16.21 35.87
N LYS A 365 -18.22 14.94 36.26
CA LYS A 365 -19.21 14.24 37.10
C LYS A 365 -19.11 14.60 38.58
N MET A 366 -17.93 14.99 39.07
CA MET A 366 -17.70 15.33 40.48
C MET A 366 -17.99 16.80 40.81
N MET A 367 -18.07 17.68 39.81
CA MET A 367 -18.39 19.09 40.00
C MET A 367 -19.64 19.45 39.20
N ASN A 368 -20.56 20.22 39.79
CA ASN A 368 -21.58 20.95 39.02
C ASN A 368 -20.87 22.06 38.24
N VAL A 369 -20.18 21.70 37.17
CA VAL A 369 -19.25 22.55 36.42
C VAL A 369 -20.04 23.62 35.65
N ARG A 370 -19.66 24.88 35.82
CA ARG A 370 -20.18 26.02 35.03
C ARG A 370 -19.55 26.02 33.63
N GLU A 371 -20.28 26.51 32.63
CA GLU A 371 -19.87 26.54 31.21
C GLU A 371 -18.44 27.08 30.98
N ASP A 372 -18.01 28.09 31.75
CA ASP A 372 -16.70 28.72 31.63
C ASP A 372 -15.50 27.80 31.97
N GLN A 373 -15.74 26.77 32.77
CA GLN A 373 -14.73 25.75 33.10
C GLN A 373 -14.66 24.65 32.03
N ILE A 374 -15.77 24.36 31.35
CA ILE A 374 -15.81 23.45 30.20
C ILE A 374 -14.99 24.04 29.04
N ASP A 375 -15.13 25.34 28.78
CA ASP A 375 -14.36 26.02 27.73
C ASP A 375 -12.84 25.98 27.98
N LYS A 376 -12.41 26.14 29.23
CA LYS A 376 -10.98 26.01 29.61
C LYS A 376 -10.45 24.59 29.44
N LEU A 377 -11.26 23.57 29.74
CA LEU A 377 -10.87 22.17 29.56
C LEU A 377 -10.81 21.80 28.08
N LEU A 378 -11.78 22.24 27.28
CA LEU A 378 -11.75 22.09 25.82
C LEU A 378 -10.55 22.80 25.19
N GLN A 379 -10.16 23.95 25.74
CA GLN A 379 -8.96 24.67 25.29
C GLN A 379 -7.67 23.92 25.62
N ARG A 380 -7.55 23.31 26.81
CA ARG A 380 -6.40 22.45 27.17
C ARG A 380 -6.33 21.18 26.31
N LEU A 381 -7.47 20.57 26.01
CA LEU A 381 -7.56 19.41 25.12
C LEU A 381 -7.11 19.77 23.69
N LYS A 382 -7.52 20.95 23.19
CA LYS A 382 -7.06 21.49 21.92
C LYS A 382 -5.56 21.77 21.94
N GLU A 383 -5.02 22.39 22.98
CA GLU A 383 -3.58 22.65 23.11
C GLU A 383 -2.76 21.35 23.15
N PHE A 384 -3.23 20.33 23.88
CA PHE A 384 -2.56 19.03 23.99
C PHE A 384 -2.58 18.28 22.65
N THR A 385 -3.75 18.20 22.00
CA THR A 385 -3.88 17.56 20.68
C THR A 385 -3.10 18.32 19.61
N SER A 386 -3.11 19.65 19.60
CA SER A 386 -2.33 20.48 18.66
C SER A 386 -0.80 20.39 18.88
N SER A 387 -0.34 20.04 20.09
CA SER A 387 1.11 19.92 20.38
C SER A 387 1.75 18.61 19.89
N LYS A 388 0.97 17.53 19.77
CA LYS A 388 1.43 16.22 19.26
C LYS A 388 0.90 15.88 17.87
N ILE A 389 -0.25 16.41 17.47
CA ILE A 389 -0.72 16.48 16.09
C ILE A 389 -0.26 17.83 15.55
N MET A 390 1.02 17.92 15.17
CA MET A 390 1.54 19.11 14.50
C MET A 390 0.89 19.21 13.13
N PHE A 391 -0.24 19.91 13.07
CA PHE A 391 -0.71 20.87 12.06
C PHE A 391 -2.24 20.98 12.11
N THR A 392 -2.77 21.68 13.13
CA THR A 392 -3.93 22.56 12.91
C THR A 392 -3.42 23.99 12.83
N ALA A 393 -3.54 24.57 11.64
CA ALA A 393 -3.16 25.93 11.24
C ALA A 393 -2.85 26.92 12.37
N ASN A 394 -1.61 27.40 12.41
CA ASN A 394 -1.31 28.84 12.41
C ASN A 394 0.11 29.06 11.88
N ASP A 395 0.25 30.15 11.14
CA ASP A 395 1.39 30.53 10.31
C ASP A 395 2.77 30.35 10.96
N GLN A 396 3.63 29.58 10.29
CA GLN A 396 5.03 29.90 9.94
C GLN A 396 5.71 28.67 9.32
N VAL A 397 5.67 28.57 7.98
CA VAL A 397 6.73 27.99 7.13
C VAL A 397 6.77 28.77 5.82
#